data_AF-A0A558FKR0-F1
#
_entry.id   AF-A0A558FKR0-F1
#
_cell.length_a   1.000
_cell.length_b   1.000
_cell.length_c   1.000
_cell.angle_alpha   90.00
_cell.angle_beta   90.00
_cell.angle_gamma   90.00
#
_symmetry.space_group_name_H-M   'P 1'
#
loop_
_entity.id
_entity.type
_entity.pdbx_description
1 polymer ?
#
loop_
_entity_poly.entity_id
_entity_poly.type
_entity_poly.pdbx_seq_one_letter_code
_entity_poly.pdbx_strand_id
1 'polypeptide(L)'
;MQATKTEFHEALPHSAIKEVFEGVYIVMGTYIATYGEEQWQFSRNMTIVKEGNELTLINAIRLDDAGLAALERLGDVKNIIKLGAAHGIDNAFYADRYRASIWALPGDEHEDGLHITETLSPDHLPFIDAALYAFHSSKPEAILEIKRNGGIIVSCDSIKNWSFADEFFSKESAEKMGQYGMLRPVDIDRNWVASCSISQSDFEGLLSLEFQHLIPGHGQIVQGTAHEKVKDAVADAFA
;
A
#
# COMPACT_ATOMS: atom_id res chain seq x y z
N MET A 1 -22.87 -20.77 22.08
CA MET A 1 -21.85 -19.74 21.78
C MET A 1 -22.44 -18.83 20.72
N GLN A 2 -22.70 -17.57 21.06
CA GLN A 2 -22.97 -16.56 20.04
C GLN A 2 -21.67 -16.34 19.27
N ALA A 3 -21.67 -16.61 17.97
CA ALA A 3 -20.65 -16.08 17.09
C ALA A 3 -20.80 -14.56 17.15
N THR A 4 -19.82 -13.86 17.72
CA THR A 4 -19.69 -12.42 17.56
C THR A 4 -19.60 -12.16 16.06
N LYS A 5 -20.61 -11.49 15.51
CA LYS A 5 -20.59 -10.98 14.13
C LYS A 5 -19.40 -10.02 14.07
N THR A 6 -18.30 -10.41 13.42
CA THR A 6 -17.19 -9.49 13.16
C THR A 6 -17.73 -8.39 12.25
N GLU A 7 -17.88 -7.18 12.77
CA GLU A 7 -18.24 -6.03 11.95
C GLU A 7 -16.98 -5.57 11.23
N PHE A 8 -16.88 -5.89 9.94
CA PHE A 8 -15.83 -5.37 9.07
C PHE A 8 -16.21 -3.97 8.58
N HIS A 9 -15.20 -3.17 8.26
CA HIS A 9 -15.39 -1.88 7.60
C HIS A 9 -16.22 -2.01 6.30
N GLU A 10 -17.08 -1.03 6.05
CA GLU A 10 -17.86 -0.97 4.81
C GLU A 10 -16.96 -0.68 3.61
N ALA A 11 -17.39 -1.14 2.43
CA ALA A 11 -16.74 -0.76 1.19
C ALA A 11 -16.99 0.73 0.91
N LEU A 12 -15.92 1.52 0.92
CA LEU A 12 -15.96 2.91 0.45
C LEU A 12 -15.78 2.95 -1.08
N PRO A 13 -16.07 4.09 -1.75
CA PRO A 13 -15.85 4.22 -3.19
C PRO A 13 -14.43 3.81 -3.60
N HIS A 14 -14.36 3.04 -4.68
CA HIS A 14 -13.09 2.59 -5.25
C HIS A 14 -13.22 2.45 -6.77
N SER A 15 -12.08 2.45 -7.45
CA SER A 15 -11.98 2.21 -8.89
C SER A 15 -12.28 0.75 -9.22
N ALA A 16 -12.49 0.47 -10.51
CA ALA A 16 -12.38 -0.90 -10.99
C ALA A 16 -10.95 -1.45 -10.82
N ILE A 17 -10.80 -2.78 -10.81
CA ILE A 17 -9.51 -3.45 -10.93
C ILE A 17 -8.94 -3.17 -12.32
N LYS A 18 -7.77 -2.54 -12.38
CA LYS A 18 -7.10 -2.18 -13.63
C LYS A 18 -5.75 -2.86 -13.72
N GLU A 19 -5.49 -3.59 -14.81
CA GLU A 19 -4.16 -4.10 -15.12
C GLU A 19 -3.25 -2.94 -15.51
N VAL A 20 -2.12 -2.79 -14.81
CA VAL A 20 -1.13 -1.72 -15.04
C VAL A 20 0.17 -2.28 -15.60
N PHE A 21 0.47 -3.54 -15.31
CA PHE A 21 1.51 -4.35 -15.93
C PHE A 21 1.00 -5.79 -16.03
N GLU A 22 1.64 -6.63 -16.85
CA GLU A 22 1.25 -8.03 -16.98
C GLU A 22 1.18 -8.74 -15.62
N GLY A 23 -0.03 -9.19 -15.24
CA GLY A 23 -0.26 -9.87 -13.96
C GLY A 23 -0.15 -8.96 -12.73
N VAL A 24 -0.10 -7.64 -12.89
CA VAL A 24 -0.10 -6.65 -11.80
C VAL A 24 -1.23 -5.67 -12.01
N TYR A 25 -2.14 -5.63 -11.05
CA TYR A 25 -3.35 -4.82 -11.08
C TYR A 25 -3.36 -3.82 -9.93
N ILE A 26 -4.08 -2.74 -10.11
CA ILE A 26 -4.29 -1.72 -9.10
C ILE A 26 -5.78 -1.48 -8.88
N VAL A 27 -6.13 -1.19 -7.64
CA VAL A 27 -7.39 -0.54 -7.26
C VAL A 27 -7.03 0.70 -6.47
N MET A 28 -7.55 1.85 -6.86
CA MET A 28 -7.52 3.06 -6.06
C MET A 28 -8.83 3.15 -5.29
N GLY A 29 -8.78 3.48 -4.01
CA GLY A 29 -9.98 3.58 -3.17
C GLY A 29 -9.89 4.72 -2.18
N THR A 30 -11.01 4.97 -1.52
CA THR A 30 -11.14 6.01 -0.51
C THR A 30 -10.66 5.52 0.85
N TYR A 31 -9.92 6.39 1.55
CA TYR A 31 -9.69 6.30 2.98
C TYR A 31 -10.35 7.49 3.67
N ILE A 32 -11.03 7.25 4.80
CA ILE A 32 -11.59 8.29 5.65
C ILE A 32 -11.02 8.13 7.05
N ALA A 33 -10.43 9.18 7.59
CA ALA A 33 -9.97 9.23 8.97
C ALA A 33 -10.43 10.52 9.64
N THR A 34 -10.66 10.45 10.95
CA THR A 34 -10.96 11.62 11.77
C THR A 34 -9.80 11.87 12.72
N TYR A 35 -9.18 13.05 12.63
CA TYR A 35 -8.12 13.49 13.53
C TYR A 35 -8.61 14.74 14.29
N GLY A 36 -8.91 14.57 15.58
CA GLY A 36 -9.56 15.62 16.36
C GLY A 36 -10.99 15.88 15.86
N GLU A 37 -11.28 17.13 15.50
CA GLU A 37 -12.57 17.55 14.94
C GLU A 37 -12.60 17.51 13.41
N GLU A 38 -11.48 17.19 12.77
CA GLU A 38 -11.34 17.24 11.31
C GLU A 38 -11.48 15.86 10.69
N GLN A 39 -12.28 15.77 9.62
CA GLN A 39 -12.37 14.60 8.77
C GLN A 39 -11.46 14.77 7.55
N TRP A 40 -10.71 13.71 7.26
CA TRP A 40 -9.81 13.61 6.12
C TRP A 40 -10.30 12.50 5.22
N GLN A 41 -10.39 12.80 3.92
CA GLN A 41 -10.74 11.84 2.89
C GLN A 41 -9.77 11.97 1.72
N PHE A 42 -9.05 10.90 1.42
CA PHE A 42 -8.03 10.85 0.37
C PHE A 42 -7.90 9.45 -0.23
N SER A 43 -7.19 9.33 -1.34
CA SER A 43 -6.97 8.05 -2.01
C SER A 43 -5.94 7.17 -1.28
N ARG A 44 -6.14 5.86 -1.39
CA ARG A 44 -5.16 4.80 -1.09
C ARG A 44 -5.19 3.76 -2.21
N ASN A 45 -4.13 2.99 -2.36
CA ASN A 45 -4.01 1.96 -3.40
C ASN A 45 -3.88 0.57 -2.80
N MET A 46 -4.57 -0.38 -3.44
CA MET A 46 -4.31 -1.81 -3.32
C MET A 46 -3.62 -2.27 -4.60
N THR A 47 -2.53 -3.03 -4.44
CA THR A 47 -1.90 -3.75 -5.55
C THR A 47 -2.32 -5.21 -5.51
N ILE A 48 -2.59 -5.80 -6.67
CA ILE A 48 -2.90 -7.22 -6.82
C ILE A 48 -1.84 -7.83 -7.73
N VAL A 49 -1.12 -8.83 -7.22
CA VAL A 49 -0.17 -9.61 -8.01
C VAL A 49 -0.78 -10.97 -8.30
N LYS A 50 -0.81 -11.36 -9.57
CA LYS A 50 -1.30 -12.66 -10.02
C LYS A 50 -0.13 -13.56 -10.42
N GLU A 51 -0.14 -14.79 -9.89
CA GLU A 51 0.77 -15.87 -10.26
C GLU A 51 -0.05 -17.14 -10.52
N GLY A 52 -0.09 -17.59 -11.77
CA GLY A 52 -1.02 -18.67 -12.16
C GLY A 52 -2.47 -18.25 -11.89
N ASN A 53 -3.17 -19.00 -11.04
CA ASN A 53 -4.52 -18.65 -10.57
C ASN A 53 -4.52 -17.93 -9.21
N GLU A 54 -3.38 -17.81 -8.54
CA GLU A 54 -3.30 -17.26 -7.18
C GLU A 54 -3.12 -15.74 -7.21
N LEU A 55 -3.77 -15.06 -6.27
CA LEU A 55 -3.71 -13.63 -6.08
C LEU A 55 -3.10 -13.30 -4.72
N THR A 56 -2.17 -12.34 -4.75
CA THR A 56 -1.63 -11.67 -3.57
C THR A 56 -2.12 -10.24 -3.56
N LEU A 57 -2.87 -9.85 -2.52
CA LEU A 57 -3.30 -8.48 -2.29
C LEU A 57 -2.26 -7.76 -1.44
N ILE A 58 -1.89 -6.54 -1.80
CA ILE A 58 -0.92 -5.72 -1.08
C ILE A 58 -1.63 -4.42 -0.72
N ASN A 59 -1.62 -4.05 0.57
CA ASN A 59 -2.36 -2.91 1.12
C ASN A 59 -3.86 -2.98 0.77
N ALA A 60 -4.49 -4.13 1.09
CA ALA A 60 -5.82 -4.47 0.63
C ALA A 60 -6.86 -3.39 0.95
N ILE A 61 -7.73 -3.08 -0.01
CA ILE A 61 -8.85 -2.13 0.11
C ILE A 61 -10.14 -2.93 0.11
N ARG A 62 -11.11 -2.57 0.96
CA ARG A 62 -12.42 -3.22 0.93
C ARG A 62 -13.17 -2.93 -0.38
N LEU A 63 -13.38 -3.98 -1.17
CA LEU A 63 -14.15 -3.93 -2.40
C LEU A 63 -15.65 -4.10 -2.12
N ASP A 64 -16.46 -3.45 -2.95
CA ASP A 64 -17.90 -3.69 -3.08
C ASP A 64 -18.19 -5.05 -3.77
N ASP A 65 -19.47 -5.44 -3.84
CA ASP A 65 -19.87 -6.73 -4.39
C ASP A 65 -19.43 -6.91 -5.86
N ALA A 66 -19.45 -5.83 -6.66
CA ALA A 66 -19.04 -5.87 -8.06
C ALA A 66 -17.52 -6.06 -8.19
N GLY A 67 -16.75 -5.36 -7.35
CA GLY A 67 -15.30 -5.48 -7.24
C GLY A 67 -14.88 -6.86 -6.75
N LEU A 68 -15.56 -7.41 -5.75
CA LEU A 68 -15.31 -8.78 -5.27
C LEU A 68 -15.58 -9.82 -6.36
N ALA A 69 -16.70 -9.69 -7.06
CA ALA A 69 -16.99 -10.59 -8.18
C ALA A 69 -15.93 -10.46 -9.30
N ALA A 70 -15.37 -9.27 -9.52
CA ALA A 70 -14.27 -9.07 -10.46
C ALA A 70 -12.96 -9.71 -9.97
N LEU A 71 -12.66 -9.59 -8.68
CA LEU A 71 -11.50 -10.21 -8.05
C LEU A 71 -11.57 -11.74 -8.13
N GLU A 72 -12.73 -12.33 -7.85
CA GLU A 72 -12.95 -13.79 -7.91
C GLU A 72 -12.89 -14.34 -9.34
N ARG A 73 -13.23 -13.54 -10.35
CA ARG A 73 -13.00 -13.90 -11.76
C ARG A 73 -11.53 -13.81 -12.15
N LEU A 74 -10.76 -12.97 -11.45
CA LEU A 74 -9.34 -12.78 -11.73
C LEU A 74 -8.52 -13.96 -11.18
N GLY A 75 -8.88 -14.52 -10.03
CA GLY A 75 -8.20 -15.66 -9.43
C GLY A 75 -8.57 -15.88 -7.95
N ASP A 76 -7.82 -16.76 -7.29
CA ASP A 76 -8.01 -17.14 -5.90
C ASP A 76 -7.13 -16.27 -4.99
N VAL A 77 -7.75 -15.51 -4.08
CA VAL A 77 -7.01 -14.76 -3.07
C VAL A 77 -6.35 -15.73 -2.07
N LYS A 78 -5.03 -15.80 -2.08
CA LYS A 78 -4.23 -16.67 -1.18
C LYS A 78 -3.48 -15.88 -0.13
N ASN A 79 -2.99 -14.70 -0.48
CA ASN A 79 -2.09 -13.92 0.36
C ASN A 79 -2.57 -12.48 0.46
N ILE A 80 -2.40 -11.90 1.65
CA ILE A 80 -2.62 -10.47 1.91
C ILE A 80 -1.37 -9.95 2.60
N ILE A 81 -0.71 -8.96 1.99
CA ILE A 81 0.48 -8.31 2.51
C ILE A 81 0.07 -6.96 3.11
N LYS A 82 0.41 -6.77 4.40
CA LYS A 82 0.45 -5.46 5.05
C LYS A 82 1.91 -4.96 4.98
N LEU A 83 2.16 -3.92 4.18
CA LEU A 83 3.52 -3.40 3.99
C LEU A 83 3.96 -2.38 5.05
N GLY A 84 3.01 -1.75 5.74
CA GLY A 84 3.33 -0.77 6.77
C GLY A 84 2.29 -0.75 7.88
N ALA A 85 2.73 -0.32 9.07
CA ALA A 85 1.94 -0.38 10.30
C ALA A 85 0.58 0.34 10.21
N ALA A 86 0.47 1.41 9.41
CA ALA A 86 -0.73 2.24 9.27
C ALA A 86 -1.73 1.73 8.21
N HIS A 87 -1.47 0.59 7.57
CA HIS A 87 -2.37 -0.04 6.61
C HIS A 87 -2.95 -1.35 7.15
N GLY A 88 -3.98 -1.87 6.48
CA GLY A 88 -4.51 -3.20 6.78
C GLY A 88 -5.89 -3.24 7.43
N ILE A 89 -6.54 -2.10 7.63
CA ILE A 89 -7.91 -2.00 8.17
C ILE A 89 -8.93 -2.95 7.49
N ASP A 90 -8.70 -3.30 6.22
CA ASP A 90 -9.59 -4.19 5.45
C ASP A 90 -9.13 -5.66 5.42
N ASN A 91 -7.94 -6.00 5.93
CA ASN A 91 -7.35 -7.33 5.78
C ASN A 91 -8.18 -8.42 6.46
N ALA A 92 -8.79 -8.11 7.62
CA ALA A 92 -9.61 -9.08 8.37
C ALA A 92 -10.80 -9.59 7.54
N PHE A 93 -11.38 -8.75 6.69
CA PHE A 93 -12.45 -9.16 5.78
C PHE A 93 -11.97 -10.19 4.76
N TYR A 94 -10.82 -9.95 4.13
CA TYR A 94 -10.26 -10.86 3.13
C TYR A 94 -9.78 -12.16 3.77
N ALA A 95 -9.19 -12.09 4.97
CA ALA A 95 -8.79 -13.27 5.74
C ALA A 95 -9.99 -14.16 6.08
N ASP A 96 -11.11 -13.58 6.52
CA ASP A 96 -12.30 -14.36 6.83
C ASP A 96 -12.95 -14.93 5.56
N ARG A 97 -13.14 -14.10 4.52
CA ARG A 97 -13.80 -14.49 3.28
C ARG A 97 -13.05 -15.57 2.51
N TYR A 98 -11.73 -15.41 2.34
CA TYR A 98 -10.93 -16.25 1.46
C TYR A 98 -10.02 -17.24 2.20
N ARG A 99 -9.95 -17.16 3.53
CA ARG A 99 -8.98 -17.93 4.35
C ARG A 99 -7.55 -17.70 3.89
N ALA A 100 -7.27 -16.47 3.45
CA ALA A 100 -5.96 -16.05 2.96
C ALA A 100 -4.96 -15.88 4.10
N SER A 101 -3.69 -16.16 3.81
CA SER A 101 -2.57 -15.91 4.72
C SER A 101 -2.32 -14.41 4.85
N ILE A 102 -2.12 -13.94 6.08
CA ILE A 102 -1.71 -12.57 6.40
C ILE A 102 -0.19 -12.53 6.56
N TRP A 103 0.43 -11.70 5.73
CA TRP A 103 1.86 -11.46 5.68
C TRP A 103 2.17 -10.06 6.20
N ALA A 104 3.08 -9.94 7.15
CA ALA A 104 3.52 -8.65 7.69
C ALA A 104 4.99 -8.70 8.12
N LEU A 105 5.58 -7.54 8.39
CA LEU A 105 6.94 -7.44 8.90
C LEU A 105 7.08 -7.98 10.33
N PRO A 106 8.28 -8.40 10.75
CA PRO A 106 8.53 -8.77 12.14
C PRO A 106 8.13 -7.64 13.10
N GLY A 107 7.33 -7.98 14.12
CA GLY A 107 6.88 -7.02 15.13
C GLY A 107 5.76 -6.08 14.69
N ASP A 108 5.22 -6.24 13.48
CA ASP A 108 3.97 -5.59 13.11
C ASP A 108 2.80 -6.23 13.88
N GLU A 109 1.82 -5.41 14.21
CA GLU A 109 0.59 -5.82 14.88
C GLU A 109 -0.59 -5.49 13.99
N HIS A 110 -1.60 -6.34 14.01
CA HIS A 110 -2.82 -6.07 13.27
C HIS A 110 -3.90 -5.53 14.18
N GLU A 111 -4.66 -4.55 13.68
CA GLU A 111 -5.88 -4.12 14.34
C GLU A 111 -6.82 -5.33 14.54
N ASP A 112 -7.60 -5.27 15.61
CA ASP A 112 -8.60 -6.28 15.99
C ASP A 112 -8.07 -7.70 16.29
N GLY A 113 -6.75 -7.85 16.49
CA GLY A 113 -6.15 -9.13 16.86
C GLY A 113 -6.10 -10.14 15.72
N LEU A 114 -6.16 -9.68 14.46
CA LEU A 114 -5.95 -10.53 13.30
C LEU A 114 -4.56 -11.18 13.37
N HIS A 115 -4.54 -12.51 13.32
CA HIS A 115 -3.30 -13.27 13.44
C HIS A 115 -2.48 -13.19 12.16
N ILE A 116 -1.25 -12.68 12.26
CA ILE A 116 -0.25 -12.75 11.19
C ILE A 116 0.15 -14.21 11.03
N THR A 117 -0.13 -14.79 9.86
CA THR A 117 0.16 -16.21 9.59
C THR A 117 1.58 -16.42 9.10
N GLU A 118 2.16 -15.41 8.45
CA GLU A 118 3.47 -15.48 7.81
C GLU A 118 4.26 -14.19 8.05
N THR A 119 5.56 -14.31 8.32
CA THR A 119 6.46 -13.17 8.54
C THR A 119 7.25 -12.89 7.27
N LEU A 120 7.13 -11.66 6.75
CA LEU A 120 7.90 -11.21 5.59
C LEU A 120 9.39 -11.14 5.92
N SER A 121 10.20 -11.70 5.04
CA SER A 121 11.66 -11.53 5.05
C SER A 121 12.20 -11.63 3.62
N PRO A 122 13.44 -11.20 3.36
CA PRO A 122 14.03 -11.30 2.02
C PRO A 122 14.01 -12.71 1.41
N ASP A 123 14.03 -13.74 2.26
CA ASP A 123 14.05 -15.16 1.84
C ASP A 123 12.67 -15.84 1.90
N HIS A 124 11.62 -15.13 2.36
CA HIS A 124 10.27 -15.68 2.54
C HIS A 124 9.22 -14.68 2.08
N LEU A 125 8.77 -14.85 0.84
CA LEU A 125 7.83 -13.98 0.13
C LEU A 125 6.74 -14.82 -0.56
N PRO A 126 5.53 -14.27 -0.75
CA PRO A 126 4.37 -15.04 -1.26
C PRO A 126 4.37 -15.33 -2.77
N PHE A 127 5.40 -14.89 -3.51
CA PHE A 127 5.56 -15.15 -4.96
C PHE A 127 7.04 -15.03 -5.38
N ILE A 128 7.41 -15.66 -6.50
CA ILE A 128 8.82 -15.99 -6.82
C ILE A 128 9.67 -14.82 -7.32
N ASP A 129 9.06 -13.78 -7.86
CA ASP A 129 9.74 -12.63 -8.43
C ASP A 129 9.56 -11.35 -7.61
N ALA A 130 9.74 -11.51 -6.30
CA ALA A 130 9.74 -10.43 -5.33
C ALA A 130 11.13 -10.17 -4.73
N ALA A 131 11.36 -8.95 -4.29
CA ALA A 131 12.33 -8.62 -3.24
C ALA A 131 11.67 -7.70 -2.20
N LEU A 132 12.19 -7.76 -0.98
CA LEU A 132 11.72 -6.97 0.13
C LEU A 132 12.85 -6.06 0.62
N TYR A 133 12.54 -4.77 0.71
CA TYR A 133 13.38 -3.80 1.41
C TYR A 133 12.62 -3.28 2.63
N ALA A 134 13.01 -3.70 3.83
CA ALA A 134 12.42 -3.19 5.07
C ALA A 134 13.22 -1.98 5.57
N PHE A 135 12.53 -0.90 5.94
CA PHE A 135 13.17 0.26 6.55
C PHE A 135 13.60 -0.05 7.99
N HIS A 136 14.72 0.55 8.43
CA HIS A 136 15.07 0.56 9.86
C HIS A 136 14.27 1.68 10.55
N SER A 137 13.01 1.40 10.86
CA SER A 137 12.07 2.37 11.41
C SER A 137 11.52 1.96 12.78
N SER A 138 11.06 2.95 13.54
CA SER A 138 10.37 2.71 14.82
C SER A 138 8.96 2.12 14.65
N LYS A 139 8.39 2.23 13.45
CA LYS A 139 7.14 1.59 13.02
C LYS A 139 7.42 0.76 11.77
N PRO A 140 7.07 -0.54 11.72
CA PRO A 140 7.41 -1.38 10.59
C PRO A 140 6.85 -0.83 9.27
N GLU A 141 7.73 -0.69 8.27
CA GLU A 141 7.34 -0.47 6.89
C GLU A 141 8.39 -1.05 5.93
N ALA A 142 7.94 -1.55 4.78
CA ALA A 142 8.79 -2.04 3.71
C ALA A 142 8.32 -1.59 2.32
N ILE A 143 9.27 -1.63 1.39
CA ILE A 143 9.04 -1.61 -0.04
C ILE A 143 9.08 -3.06 -0.55
N LEU A 144 8.08 -3.43 -1.35
CA LEU A 144 8.08 -4.68 -2.10
C LEU A 144 8.42 -4.39 -3.55
N GLU A 145 9.51 -4.95 -4.05
CA GLU A 145 9.87 -4.91 -5.46
C GLU A 145 9.29 -6.14 -6.16
N ILE A 146 8.51 -5.94 -7.22
CA ILE A 146 8.09 -6.97 -8.16
C ILE A 146 9.06 -6.90 -9.35
N LYS A 147 9.86 -7.93 -9.56
CA LYS A 147 10.95 -8.00 -10.55
C LYS A 147 10.45 -8.28 -11.97
N ARG A 148 9.40 -7.57 -12.38
CA ARG A 148 8.80 -7.57 -13.72
C ARG A 148 8.97 -6.19 -14.35
N ASN A 149 8.95 -6.10 -15.68
CA ASN A 149 8.95 -4.82 -16.41
C ASN A 149 10.07 -3.85 -15.97
N GLY A 150 11.28 -4.35 -15.70
CA GLY A 150 12.39 -3.50 -15.23
C GLY A 150 12.27 -3.04 -13.77
N GLY A 151 11.45 -3.71 -12.97
CA GLY A 151 11.28 -3.51 -11.53
C GLY A 151 10.15 -2.54 -11.21
N ILE A 152 9.20 -3.00 -10.39
CA ILE A 152 8.04 -2.25 -9.93
C ILE A 152 8.08 -2.25 -8.40
N ILE A 153 8.35 -1.11 -7.79
CA ILE A 153 8.26 -0.99 -6.33
C ILE A 153 6.83 -0.67 -5.90
N VAL A 154 6.38 -1.31 -4.83
CA VAL A 154 5.12 -1.04 -4.14
C VAL A 154 5.46 -0.48 -2.76
N SER A 155 4.95 0.71 -2.44
CA SER A 155 5.15 1.36 -1.14
C SER A 155 3.86 1.41 -0.33
N CYS A 156 4.00 1.84 0.92
CA CYS A 156 2.90 2.19 1.82
C CYS A 156 2.89 3.71 2.02
N ASP A 157 3.18 4.20 3.23
CA ASP A 157 3.17 5.64 3.54
C ASP A 157 4.51 6.34 3.28
N SER A 158 5.60 5.57 3.16
CA SER A 158 6.96 6.05 2.90
C SER A 158 7.09 6.86 1.61
N ILE A 159 6.38 6.45 0.56
CA ILE A 159 6.44 7.11 -0.75
C ILE A 159 5.02 7.25 -1.30
N LYS A 160 4.60 8.50 -1.52
CA LYS A 160 3.28 8.86 -2.04
C LYS A 160 3.43 9.55 -3.39
N ASN A 161 2.39 9.59 -4.22
CA ASN A 161 2.40 10.36 -5.47
C ASN A 161 1.09 11.09 -5.72
N TRP A 162 0.78 12.06 -4.86
CA TRP A 162 -0.36 12.96 -5.03
C TRP A 162 0.01 14.17 -5.88
N SER A 163 0.30 13.95 -7.17
CA SER A 163 0.55 15.06 -8.10
C SER A 163 -0.64 16.03 -8.20
N PHE A 164 -1.84 15.55 -7.89
CA PHE A 164 -3.07 16.31 -7.71
C PHE A 164 -4.02 15.53 -6.79
N ALA A 165 -5.08 16.18 -6.32
CA ALA A 165 -6.18 15.51 -5.62
C ALA A 165 -7.06 14.75 -6.63
N ASP A 166 -7.01 13.42 -6.57
CA ASP A 166 -7.80 12.54 -7.44
C ASP A 166 -9.29 12.46 -7.02
N GLU A 167 -10.07 11.65 -7.74
CA GLU A 167 -11.52 11.53 -7.56
C GLU A 167 -11.94 10.97 -6.19
N PHE A 168 -11.02 10.38 -5.42
CA PHE A 168 -11.32 9.82 -4.09
C PHE A 168 -11.09 10.82 -2.96
N PHE A 169 -10.58 12.02 -3.24
CA PHE A 169 -10.50 13.10 -2.29
C PHE A 169 -11.87 13.75 -2.05
N SER A 170 -12.14 14.14 -0.80
CA SER A 170 -13.16 15.16 -0.57
C SER A 170 -12.62 16.53 -1.00
N LYS A 171 -13.53 17.43 -1.39
CA LYS A 171 -13.15 18.82 -1.73
C LYS A 171 -12.41 19.51 -0.57
N GLU A 172 -12.89 19.33 0.67
CA GLU A 172 -12.30 19.95 1.86
C GLU A 172 -10.89 19.42 2.12
N SER A 173 -10.68 18.10 2.05
CA SER A 173 -9.37 17.50 2.24
C SER A 173 -8.40 17.91 1.14
N ALA A 174 -8.85 17.99 -0.12
CA ALA A 174 -8.04 18.46 -1.24
C ALA A 174 -7.55 19.91 -1.02
N GLU A 175 -8.44 20.81 -0.61
CA GLU A 175 -8.11 22.21 -0.33
C GLU A 175 -7.10 22.32 0.83
N LYS A 176 -7.33 21.64 1.95
CA LYS A 176 -6.43 21.66 3.12
C LYS A 176 -5.08 21.04 2.82
N MET A 177 -5.04 19.84 2.22
CA MET A 177 -3.78 19.17 1.85
C MET A 177 -2.99 19.98 0.83
N GLY A 178 -3.66 20.68 -0.10
CA GLY A 178 -3.02 21.63 -1.00
C GLY A 178 -2.37 22.80 -0.25
N GLN A 179 -3.05 23.40 0.72
CA GLN A 179 -2.51 24.47 1.56
C GLN A 179 -1.33 24.03 2.43
N TYR A 180 -1.34 22.78 2.89
CA TYR A 180 -0.23 22.17 3.64
C TYR A 180 0.90 21.64 2.76
N GLY A 181 0.79 21.78 1.44
CA GLY A 181 1.84 21.33 0.51
C GLY A 181 2.00 19.82 0.45
N MET A 182 0.95 19.04 0.77
CA MET A 182 0.97 17.57 0.76
C MET A 182 0.64 16.98 -0.62
N LEU A 183 0.08 17.77 -1.53
CA LEU A 183 -0.17 17.37 -2.93
C LEU A 183 1.11 17.55 -3.75
N ARG A 184 2.02 16.58 -3.65
CA ARG A 184 3.32 16.58 -4.32
C ARG A 184 3.53 15.32 -5.18
N PRO A 185 4.20 15.46 -6.34
CA PRO A 185 4.59 14.32 -7.15
C PRO A 185 5.76 13.59 -6.47
N VAL A 186 5.66 12.26 -6.31
CA VAL A 186 6.66 11.38 -5.67
C VAL A 186 7.28 12.02 -4.43
N ASP A 187 6.60 11.88 -3.30
CA ASP A 187 6.93 12.57 -2.07
C ASP A 187 7.23 11.57 -0.95
N ILE A 188 8.25 11.89 -0.16
CA ILE A 188 8.55 11.24 1.11
C ILE A 188 8.08 12.21 2.20
N ASP A 189 6.97 11.85 2.83
CA ASP A 189 6.30 12.71 3.81
C ASP A 189 7.21 12.93 5.02
N ARG A 190 7.57 14.18 5.30
CA ARG A 190 8.42 14.54 6.45
C ARG A 190 7.78 14.16 7.78
N ASN A 191 6.44 14.10 7.86
CA ASN A 191 5.74 13.60 9.04
C ASN A 191 5.93 12.09 9.21
N TRP A 192 5.94 11.34 8.11
CA TRP A 192 6.28 9.92 8.13
C TRP A 192 7.73 9.72 8.57
N VAL A 193 8.69 10.47 7.99
CA VAL A 193 10.11 10.44 8.38
C VAL A 193 10.29 10.68 9.88
N ALA A 194 9.68 11.74 10.41
CA ALA A 194 9.77 12.09 11.82
C ALA A 194 9.10 11.04 12.72
N SER A 195 7.90 10.58 12.37
CA SER A 195 7.12 9.64 13.19
C SER A 195 7.66 8.21 13.17
N CYS A 196 8.41 7.85 12.13
CA CYS A 196 9.06 6.55 11.98
C CYS A 196 10.56 6.58 12.31
N SER A 197 11.08 7.73 12.74
CA SER A 197 12.49 7.93 13.11
C SER A 197 13.49 7.57 12.00
N ILE A 198 13.12 7.87 10.76
CA ILE A 198 13.88 7.54 9.55
C ILE A 198 15.04 8.52 9.37
N SER A 199 16.17 8.00 8.92
CA SER A 199 17.34 8.76 8.49
C SER A 199 17.51 8.71 6.97
N GLN A 200 18.30 9.63 6.41
CA GLN A 200 18.60 9.61 4.97
C GLN A 200 19.31 8.32 4.54
N SER A 201 20.18 7.75 5.39
CA SER A 201 20.89 6.49 5.11
C SER A 201 19.94 5.29 4.98
N ASP A 202 18.73 5.36 5.54
CA ASP A 202 17.71 4.31 5.39
C ASP A 202 17.12 4.25 3.97
N PHE A 203 17.57 5.09 3.04
CA PHE A 203 17.22 5.01 1.63
C PHE A 203 18.32 4.40 0.77
N GLU A 204 19.53 4.18 1.29
CA GLU A 204 20.65 3.64 0.51
C GLU A 204 20.33 2.27 -0.08
N GLY A 205 19.73 1.37 0.72
CA GLY A 205 19.34 0.05 0.25
C GLY A 205 18.18 0.10 -0.76
N LEU A 206 17.18 0.97 -0.54
CA LEU A 206 16.10 1.18 -1.51
C LEU A 206 16.65 1.69 -2.85
N LEU A 207 17.52 2.71 -2.82
CA LEU A 207 18.08 3.30 -4.03
C LEU A 207 19.07 2.36 -4.76
N SER A 208 19.50 1.28 -4.10
CA SER A 208 20.30 0.22 -4.72
C SER A 208 19.47 -0.79 -5.51
N LEU A 209 18.14 -0.81 -5.36
CA LEU A 209 17.24 -1.67 -6.12
C LEU A 209 17.16 -1.22 -7.59
N GLU A 210 16.91 -2.18 -8.49
CA GLU A 210 16.75 -1.95 -9.93
C GLU A 210 15.27 -1.84 -10.30
N PHE A 211 14.71 -0.63 -10.22
CA PHE A 211 13.30 -0.39 -10.55
C PHE A 211 13.07 0.78 -11.51
N GLN A 212 12.01 0.70 -12.31
CA GLN A 212 11.57 1.75 -13.22
C GLN A 212 10.19 2.32 -12.87
N HIS A 213 9.42 1.57 -12.09
CA HIS A 213 8.02 1.86 -11.81
C HIS A 213 7.75 1.94 -10.30
N LEU A 214 6.79 2.76 -9.90
CA LEU A 214 6.29 2.87 -8.54
C LEU A 214 4.76 2.76 -8.55
N ILE A 215 4.23 1.85 -7.74
CA ILE A 215 2.84 1.83 -7.31
C ILE A 215 2.82 2.33 -5.86
N PRO A 216 2.50 3.61 -5.63
CA PRO A 216 2.56 4.16 -4.29
C PRO A 216 1.39 3.66 -3.44
N GLY A 217 1.52 3.68 -2.10
CA GLY A 217 0.38 3.43 -1.21
C GLY A 217 -0.74 4.45 -1.39
N HIS A 218 -0.42 5.65 -1.91
CA HIS A 218 -1.35 6.74 -2.14
C HIS A 218 -1.05 7.52 -3.44
N GLY A 219 -2.10 7.83 -4.20
CA GLY A 219 -2.01 8.62 -5.43
C GLY A 219 -1.70 7.80 -6.69
N GLN A 220 -1.08 8.42 -7.69
CA GLN A 220 -0.95 7.83 -9.02
C GLN A 220 0.29 6.94 -9.19
N ILE A 221 0.23 5.94 -10.07
CA ILE A 221 1.42 5.18 -10.46
C ILE A 221 2.45 6.09 -11.18
N VAL A 222 3.72 5.75 -11.03
CA VAL A 222 4.83 6.36 -11.80
C VAL A 222 5.41 5.30 -12.71
N GLN A 223 5.50 5.59 -14.01
CA GLN A 223 6.00 4.63 -14.98
C GLN A 223 7.29 5.11 -15.66
N GLY A 224 8.30 4.25 -15.73
CA GLY A 224 9.55 4.44 -16.48
C GLY A 224 10.57 5.37 -15.84
N THR A 225 10.16 6.23 -14.90
CA THR A 225 11.04 7.24 -14.29
C THR A 225 11.03 7.20 -12.76
N ALA A 226 10.61 6.09 -12.15
CA ALA A 226 10.40 6.05 -10.70
C ALA A 226 11.71 6.19 -9.91
N HIS A 227 12.80 5.56 -10.34
CA HIS A 227 14.08 5.59 -9.61
C HIS A 227 14.61 7.00 -9.39
N GLU A 228 14.79 7.77 -10.47
CA GLU A 228 15.28 9.16 -10.37
C GLU A 228 14.32 10.04 -9.56
N LYS A 229 13.00 9.87 -9.72
CA LYS A 229 12.01 10.63 -8.95
C LYS A 229 12.06 10.31 -7.45
N VAL A 230 12.25 9.05 -7.08
CA VAL A 230 12.40 8.64 -5.67
C VAL A 230 13.71 9.19 -5.11
N LYS A 231 14.80 9.13 -5.87
CA LYS A 231 16.09 9.71 -5.47
C LYS A 231 15.99 11.22 -5.23
N ASP A 232 15.31 11.96 -6.11
CA ASP A 232 15.05 13.39 -5.94
C ASP A 232 14.18 13.65 -4.69
N ALA A 233 13.16 12.83 -4.46
CA ALA A 233 12.31 12.92 -3.27
C ALA A 233 13.09 12.69 -1.97
N VAL A 234 14.04 11.75 -1.96
CA VAL A 234 14.94 11.53 -0.82
C VAL A 234 15.80 12.77 -0.58
N ALA A 235 16.39 13.34 -1.63
CA ALA A 235 17.19 14.55 -1.48
C ALA A 235 16.36 15.73 -0.93
N ASP A 236 15.13 15.93 -1.41
CA ASP A 236 14.23 16.98 -0.92
C ASP A 236 13.85 16.75 0.56
N ALA A 237 13.48 15.53 0.95
CA ALA A 237 13.00 15.23 2.29
C ALA A 237 14.03 15.51 3.40
N PHE A 238 15.33 15.46 3.07
CA PHE A 238 16.45 15.66 4.01
C PHE A 238 17.31 16.92 3.72
N ALA A 239 16.84 17.81 2.83
CA ALA A 239 17.45 19.12 2.60
C ALA A 239 17.05 20.15 3.67
#